data_AF-A0A2E8B5F1-F1
#
_entry.id   AF-A0A2E8B5F1-F1
#
_cell.length_a   1.000
_cell.length_b   1.000
_cell.length_c   1.000
_cell.angle_alpha   90.00
_cell.angle_beta   90.00
_cell.angle_gamma   90.00
#
_symmetry.space_group_name_H-M   'P 1'
#
loop_
_entity.id
_entity.type
_entity.pdbx_description
1 polymer ?
#
loop_
_entity_poly.entity_id
_entity_poly.type
_entity_poly.pdbx_seq_one_letter_code
_entity_poly.pdbx_strand_id
1 'polypeptide(L)'
;MRCLVFLGLLVGLVCGTGCTAVLDKLSTNYYEQNYSARISMGELDPKTRPEPSVQDVLMRHHGESVKTRARGGWEVLGSSEFNTSGSPRRNHLLKLAKKLGSELVVYSREFDRREQELVKRSEYQQGERITVNGTTVEMEGRWVDVIDVVTHTYHDYRTTFLRTGRE
;
A
#
# COMPACT_ATOMS: atom_id res chain seq x y z
N MET A 1 54.62 28.43 2.04
CA MET A 1 54.94 27.06 1.57
C MET A 1 54.24 26.06 2.48
N ARG A 2 53.49 25.14 1.86
CA ARG A 2 53.24 23.73 2.26
C ARG A 2 52.52 23.48 3.60
N CYS A 3 51.27 23.01 3.62
CA CYS A 3 50.70 21.69 3.23
C CYS A 3 50.72 20.64 4.35
N LEU A 4 49.53 20.05 4.56
CA LEU A 4 49.21 18.70 5.09
C LEU A 4 49.33 18.56 6.62
N VAL A 5 48.37 17.98 7.37
CA VAL A 5 47.50 16.82 7.09
C VAL A 5 46.18 16.98 7.86
N PHE A 6 45.04 16.96 7.18
CA PHE A 6 43.75 16.58 7.78
C PHE A 6 43.38 15.22 7.18
N LEU A 7 43.56 14.16 7.97
CA LEU A 7 43.07 12.82 7.67
C LEU A 7 41.82 12.61 8.53
N GLY A 8 40.70 12.33 7.86
CA GLY A 8 39.37 12.34 8.46
C GLY A 8 39.00 11.11 9.28
N LEU A 9 37.79 11.14 9.82
CA LEU A 9 37.01 9.95 10.14
C LEU A 9 35.51 10.29 10.23
N LEU A 10 34.74 9.73 9.30
CA LEU A 10 33.41 9.14 9.47
C LEU A 10 32.30 9.93 10.20
N VAL A 11 31.34 10.47 9.42
CA VAL A 11 29.92 10.05 9.51
C VAL A 11 29.29 10.17 8.12
N GLY A 12 29.34 9.07 7.36
CA GLY A 12 28.27 8.78 6.40
C GLY A 12 27.35 7.79 7.07
N LEU A 13 26.05 8.11 7.22
CA LEU A 13 25.02 7.09 7.31
C LEU A 13 23.61 7.65 7.03
N VAL A 14 23.00 7.03 6.02
CA VAL A 14 21.55 6.86 5.76
C VAL A 14 20.81 8.00 5.09
N CYS A 15 21.01 8.07 3.77
CA CYS A 15 19.93 8.34 2.82
C CYS A 15 18.68 7.49 3.12
N GLY A 16 17.59 8.17 3.45
CA GLY A 16 16.21 7.89 3.02
C GLY A 16 15.80 6.44 2.73
N THR A 17 15.57 5.63 3.76
CA THR A 17 14.73 4.40 3.69
C THR A 17 14.10 4.10 5.05
N GLY A 18 13.35 5.06 5.63
CA GLY A 18 13.03 5.00 7.07
C GLY A 18 11.57 4.97 7.52
N CYS A 19 10.57 5.31 6.69
CA CYS A 19 9.20 5.51 7.21
C CYS A 19 8.09 4.71 6.51
N THR A 20 8.37 4.00 5.41
CA THR A 20 7.32 3.24 4.70
C THR A 20 7.06 1.86 5.30
N ALA A 21 8.05 1.25 5.96
CA ALA A 21 7.96 -0.12 6.46
C ALA A 21 7.09 -0.27 7.72
N VAL A 22 7.06 0.73 8.60
CA VAL A 22 6.22 0.72 9.81
C VAL A 22 4.76 1.00 9.46
N LEU A 23 4.52 1.90 8.49
CA LEU A 23 3.18 2.17 7.96
C LEU A 23 2.60 1.00 7.14
N ASP A 24 3.46 0.16 6.54
CA ASP A 24 3.02 -1.05 5.82
C ASP A 24 2.25 -2.03 6.75
N LYS A 25 2.62 -2.12 8.03
CA LYS A 25 1.96 -2.98 9.03
C LYS A 25 0.58 -2.49 9.50
N LEU A 26 0.27 -1.20 9.32
CA LEU A 26 -0.99 -0.60 9.78
C LEU A 26 -2.06 -0.51 8.69
N SER A 27 -1.70 -0.74 7.42
CA SER A 27 -2.67 -0.77 6.33
C SER A 27 -3.32 -2.15 6.19
N THR A 28 -4.66 -2.19 6.13
CA THR A 28 -5.43 -3.41 5.91
C THR A 28 -4.97 -4.13 4.64
N ASN A 29 -4.58 -5.40 4.76
CA ASN A 29 -4.14 -6.22 3.64
C ASN A 29 -5.33 -6.82 2.88
N TYR A 30 -5.98 -6.02 2.05
CA TYR A 30 -7.15 -6.44 1.28
C TYR A 30 -6.87 -7.63 0.33
N TYR A 31 -5.65 -7.76 -0.19
CA TYR A 31 -5.31 -8.87 -1.10
C TYR A 31 -5.35 -10.22 -0.40
N GLU A 32 -4.72 -10.33 0.79
CA GLU A 32 -4.65 -11.57 1.56
C GLU A 32 -6.00 -11.92 2.18
N GLN A 33 -6.75 -10.91 2.67
CA GLN A 33 -8.09 -11.13 3.23
C GLN A 33 -9.10 -11.69 2.22
N ASN A 34 -8.99 -11.28 0.95
CA ASN A 34 -9.90 -11.70 -0.11
C ASN A 34 -9.29 -12.76 -1.04
N TYR A 35 -8.20 -13.42 -0.62
CA TYR A 35 -7.51 -14.41 -1.44
C TYR A 35 -8.26 -15.74 -1.49
N SER A 36 -8.53 -16.20 -2.71
CA SER A 36 -9.06 -17.53 -3.00
C SER A 36 -7.98 -18.38 -3.67
N ALA A 37 -7.47 -19.39 -2.96
CA ALA A 37 -6.49 -20.34 -3.48
C ALA A 37 -7.15 -21.32 -4.45
N ARG A 38 -6.50 -21.60 -5.59
CA ARG A 38 -6.91 -22.68 -6.50
C ARG A 38 -6.07 -23.94 -6.35
N ILE A 39 -4.84 -23.80 -5.85
CA ILE A 39 -3.90 -24.89 -5.61
C ILE A 39 -3.41 -24.74 -4.17
N SER A 40 -3.44 -25.83 -3.39
CA SER A 40 -2.92 -25.84 -2.04
C SER A 40 -1.40 -25.73 -2.08
N MET A 41 -0.86 -24.58 -1.68
CA MET A 41 0.58 -24.31 -1.74
C MET A 41 1.19 -24.37 -0.34
N GLY A 42 2.32 -25.08 -0.23
CA GLY A 42 3.25 -24.85 0.87
C GLY A 42 3.85 -23.46 0.75
N GLU A 43 3.87 -22.70 1.84
CA GLU A 43 4.47 -21.37 1.90
C GLU A 43 5.98 -21.51 1.62
N LEU A 44 6.47 -20.79 0.60
CA LEU A 44 7.86 -20.91 0.11
C LEU A 44 8.68 -19.72 0.59
N ASP A 45 9.98 -19.93 0.88
CA ASP A 45 10.87 -18.85 1.32
C ASP A 45 10.97 -17.75 0.24
N PRO A 46 10.46 -16.53 0.52
CA PRO A 46 10.40 -15.45 -0.47
C PRO A 46 11.77 -14.88 -0.83
N LYS A 47 12.84 -15.15 -0.07
CA LYS A 47 14.18 -14.60 -0.32
C LYS A 47 14.93 -15.26 -1.46
N THR A 48 14.50 -16.45 -1.89
CA THR A 48 15.21 -17.27 -2.89
C THR A 48 14.61 -17.15 -4.29
N ARG A 49 13.53 -16.38 -4.47
CA ARG A 49 12.77 -16.32 -5.72
C ARG A 49 13.02 -15.05 -6.54
N PRO A 50 12.96 -15.14 -7.88
CA PRO A 50 12.98 -13.97 -8.74
C PRO A 50 11.80 -13.04 -8.44
N GLU A 51 11.96 -11.75 -8.73
CA GLU A 51 10.90 -10.76 -8.55
C GLU A 51 9.72 -11.09 -9.48
N PRO A 52 8.49 -11.23 -8.97
CA PRO A 52 7.33 -11.46 -9.80
C PRO A 52 7.05 -10.24 -10.69
N SER A 53 6.71 -10.51 -11.94
CA SER A 53 6.26 -9.48 -12.86
C SER A 53 4.79 -9.12 -12.61
N VAL A 54 4.44 -7.85 -12.79
CA VAL A 54 3.05 -7.38 -12.67
C VAL A 54 2.61 -6.85 -14.02
N GLN A 55 1.54 -7.44 -14.54
CA GLN A 55 0.88 -7.03 -15.77
C GLN A 55 -0.41 -6.28 -15.43
N ASP A 56 -0.39 -4.97 -15.63
CA ASP A 56 -1.57 -4.12 -15.49
C ASP A 56 -2.50 -4.35 -16.70
N VAL A 57 -3.76 -4.73 -16.47
CA VAL A 57 -4.78 -4.94 -17.51
C VAL A 57 -6.10 -4.29 -17.14
N LEU A 58 -6.88 -3.90 -18.15
CA LEU A 58 -8.22 -3.36 -17.95
C LEU A 58 -9.13 -4.42 -17.32
N MET A 59 -10.01 -4.02 -16.40
CA MET A 59 -10.88 -4.94 -15.64
C MET A 59 -11.68 -5.87 -16.56
N ARG A 60 -12.30 -5.32 -17.60
CA ARG A 60 -13.03 -6.07 -18.64
C ARG A 60 -12.19 -7.12 -19.38
N HIS A 61 -10.87 -6.95 -19.47
CA HIS A 61 -9.95 -7.89 -20.14
C HIS A 61 -9.20 -8.80 -19.16
N HIS A 62 -9.43 -8.67 -17.85
CA HIS A 62 -8.72 -9.46 -16.83
C HIS A 62 -8.92 -10.96 -17.06
N GLY A 63 -10.18 -11.39 -17.18
CA GLY A 63 -10.52 -12.79 -17.37
C GLY A 63 -9.96 -13.36 -18.67
N GLU A 64 -9.99 -12.60 -19.76
CA GLU A 64 -9.39 -13.01 -21.03
C GLU A 64 -7.87 -13.14 -20.94
N SER A 65 -7.20 -12.16 -20.30
CA SER A 65 -5.75 -12.17 -20.11
C SER A 65 -5.30 -13.40 -19.32
N VAL A 66 -6.01 -13.73 -18.24
CA VAL A 66 -5.76 -14.94 -17.45
C VAL A 66 -6.00 -16.21 -18.28
N LYS A 67 -7.10 -16.29 -19.04
CA LYS A 67 -7.42 -17.44 -19.90
C LYS A 67 -6.35 -17.67 -20.97
N THR A 68 -5.89 -16.61 -21.62
CA THR A 68 -4.84 -16.68 -22.65
C THR A 68 -3.53 -17.20 -22.06
N ARG A 69 -3.14 -16.74 -20.87
CA ARG A 69 -1.96 -17.26 -20.15
C ARG A 69 -2.14 -18.73 -19.76
N ALA A 70 -3.30 -19.09 -19.21
CA ALA A 70 -3.59 -20.46 -18.82
C ALA A 70 -3.50 -21.44 -19.99
N ARG A 71 -4.03 -21.05 -21.17
CA ARG A 71 -3.87 -21.82 -22.42
C ARG A 71 -2.42 -21.92 -22.89
N GLY A 72 -1.58 -20.94 -22.56
CA GLY A 72 -0.15 -20.92 -22.84
C GLY A 72 0.72 -21.64 -21.81
N GLY A 73 0.15 -22.55 -21.01
CA GLY A 73 0.90 -23.37 -20.04
C GLY A 73 1.14 -22.70 -18.68
N TRP A 74 0.45 -21.60 -18.36
CA TRP A 74 0.53 -21.00 -17.03
C TRP A 74 -0.50 -21.62 -16.07
N GLU A 75 -0.07 -21.90 -14.85
CA GLU A 75 -0.94 -22.35 -13.78
C GLU A 75 -1.49 -21.15 -13.00
N VAL A 76 -2.80 -21.19 -12.71
CA VAL A 76 -3.45 -20.20 -11.84
C VAL A 76 -3.34 -20.66 -10.40
N LEU A 77 -2.53 -19.95 -9.62
CA LEU A 77 -2.28 -20.25 -8.22
C LEU A 77 -3.46 -19.82 -7.32
N GLY A 78 -4.06 -18.68 -7.65
CA GLY A 78 -5.24 -18.15 -6.97
C GLY A 78 -5.54 -16.73 -7.42
N SER A 79 -6.60 -16.16 -6.86
CA SER A 79 -7.09 -14.83 -7.21
C SER A 79 -7.62 -14.08 -6.00
N SER A 80 -7.62 -12.75 -6.08
CA SER A 80 -8.22 -11.86 -5.08
C SER A 80 -9.06 -10.81 -5.80
N GLU A 81 -10.29 -10.59 -5.33
CA GLU A 81 -11.24 -9.65 -5.93
C GLU A 81 -11.98 -8.92 -4.81
N PHE A 82 -11.99 -7.58 -4.84
CA PHE A 82 -12.59 -6.76 -3.80
C PHE A 82 -12.81 -5.32 -4.27
N ASN A 83 -13.78 -4.63 -3.65
CA ASN A 83 -14.02 -3.20 -3.81
C ASN A 83 -13.64 -2.47 -2.53
N THR A 84 -12.82 -1.42 -2.62
CA THR A 84 -12.40 -0.67 -1.43
C THR A 84 -12.08 0.78 -1.74
N SER A 85 -12.32 1.65 -0.76
CA SER A 85 -11.90 3.05 -0.77
C SER A 85 -10.44 3.25 -0.34
N GLY A 86 -9.83 2.23 0.27
CA GLY A 86 -8.41 2.23 0.62
C GLY A 86 -7.55 1.89 -0.60
N SER A 87 -6.46 2.63 -0.83
CA SER A 87 -5.53 2.32 -1.93
C SER A 87 -4.60 1.16 -1.53
N PRO A 88 -4.78 -0.07 -2.06
CA PRO A 88 -3.89 -1.18 -1.74
C PRO A 88 -2.52 -0.93 -2.37
N ARG A 89 -1.45 -1.19 -1.62
CA ARG A 89 -0.07 -0.93 -2.09
C ARG A 89 0.40 -2.04 -3.03
N ARG A 90 1.00 -1.66 -4.17
CA ARG A 90 1.63 -2.59 -5.14
C ARG A 90 2.72 -3.45 -4.48
N ASN A 91 3.45 -2.93 -3.49
CA ASN A 91 4.46 -3.68 -2.76
C ASN A 91 3.89 -4.88 -1.98
N HIS A 92 2.67 -4.76 -1.43
CA HIS A 92 2.01 -5.88 -0.76
C HIS A 92 1.66 -6.99 -1.75
N LEU A 93 1.19 -6.61 -2.94
CA LEU A 93 0.91 -7.55 -4.02
C LEU A 93 2.16 -8.36 -4.41
N LEU A 94 3.31 -7.69 -4.55
CA LEU A 94 4.59 -8.33 -4.86
C LEU A 94 5.08 -9.28 -3.75
N LYS A 95 4.96 -8.86 -2.48
CA LYS A 95 5.28 -9.71 -1.32
C LYS A 95 4.42 -10.97 -1.31
N LEU A 96 3.11 -10.82 -1.54
CA LEU A 96 2.19 -11.95 -1.62
C LEU A 96 2.52 -12.87 -2.81
N ALA A 97 2.79 -12.29 -3.98
CA ALA A 97 3.21 -13.05 -5.15
C ALA A 97 4.47 -13.89 -4.87
N LYS A 98 5.48 -13.34 -4.19
CA LYS A 98 6.67 -14.08 -3.77
C LYS A 98 6.35 -15.23 -2.81
N LYS A 99 5.52 -14.95 -1.78
CA LYS A 99 5.06 -15.95 -0.79
C LYS A 99 4.35 -17.14 -1.47
N LEU A 100 3.50 -16.85 -2.45
CA LEU A 100 2.79 -17.83 -3.26
C LEU A 100 3.68 -18.46 -4.35
N GLY A 101 4.90 -17.96 -4.53
CA GLY A 101 5.79 -18.39 -5.60
C GLY A 101 5.26 -18.11 -7.01
N SER A 102 4.43 -17.07 -7.16
CA SER A 102 3.97 -16.57 -8.44
C SER A 102 5.11 -15.90 -9.20
N GLU A 103 5.09 -16.01 -10.52
CA GLU A 103 6.05 -15.38 -11.44
C GLU A 103 5.41 -14.21 -12.21
N LEU A 104 4.08 -14.27 -12.39
CA LEU A 104 3.28 -13.26 -13.06
C LEU A 104 2.02 -12.97 -12.25
N VAL A 105 1.77 -11.69 -12.02
CA VAL A 105 0.53 -11.19 -11.43
C VAL A 105 -0.23 -10.40 -12.48
N VAL A 106 -1.42 -10.87 -12.84
CA VAL A 106 -2.36 -10.06 -13.63
C VAL A 106 -3.13 -9.18 -12.65
N TYR A 107 -3.06 -7.87 -12.83
CA TYR A 107 -3.63 -6.88 -11.93
C TYR A 107 -4.57 -5.94 -12.67
N SER A 108 -5.75 -5.71 -12.11
CA SER A 108 -6.74 -4.78 -12.63
C SER A 108 -7.31 -3.90 -11.54
N ARG A 109 -7.55 -2.65 -11.91
CA ARG A 109 -8.22 -1.64 -11.09
C ARG A 109 -9.16 -0.84 -11.97
N GLU A 110 -10.39 -0.65 -11.51
CA GLU A 110 -11.38 0.21 -12.16
C GLU A 110 -11.98 1.16 -11.12
N PHE A 111 -12.33 2.37 -11.54
CA PHE A 111 -13.08 3.28 -10.68
C PHE A 111 -14.53 2.80 -10.63
N ASP A 112 -15.08 2.69 -9.42
CA ASP A 112 -16.48 2.34 -9.20
C ASP A 112 -17.27 3.61 -8.88
N ARG A 113 -17.02 4.19 -7.70
CA ARG A 113 -17.79 5.33 -7.20
C ARG A 113 -17.02 6.25 -6.26
N ARG A 114 -17.61 7.40 -6.00
CA ARG A 114 -17.13 8.37 -5.00
C ARG A 114 -18.28 8.71 -4.06
N GLU A 115 -18.02 8.61 -2.77
CA GLU A 115 -18.96 8.94 -1.70
C GLU A 115 -18.39 10.06 -0.84
N GLN A 116 -19.28 10.86 -0.23
CA GLN A 116 -18.92 11.86 0.75
C GLN A 116 -19.65 11.59 2.05
N GLU A 117 -18.92 11.71 3.14
CA GLU A 117 -19.45 11.52 4.49
C GLU A 117 -19.07 12.71 5.36
N LEU A 118 -20.02 13.17 6.18
CA LEU A 118 -19.77 14.15 7.22
C LEU A 118 -19.25 13.42 8.46
N VAL A 119 -17.97 13.58 8.75
CA VAL A 119 -17.33 12.93 9.90
C VAL A 119 -17.13 13.96 10.99
N LYS A 120 -17.69 13.67 12.16
CA LYS A 120 -17.46 14.46 13.37
C LYS A 120 -16.11 14.07 13.97
N ARG A 121 -15.20 15.03 14.12
CA ARG A 121 -13.88 14.82 14.72
C ARG A 121 -13.66 15.82 15.86
N SER A 122 -12.92 15.38 16.86
CA SER A 122 -12.48 16.23 17.96
C SER A 122 -11.09 16.75 17.62
N GLU A 123 -10.96 18.06 17.42
CA GLU A 123 -9.68 18.74 17.17
C GLU A 123 -9.33 19.64 18.36
N TYR A 124 -8.06 19.63 18.76
CA TYR A 124 -7.60 20.49 19.85
C TYR A 124 -7.24 21.87 19.28
N GLN A 125 -7.98 22.89 19.68
CA GLN A 125 -7.65 24.28 19.41
C GLN A 125 -6.76 24.82 20.54
N GLN A 126 -5.57 25.29 20.15
CA GLN A 126 -4.65 25.94 21.07
C GLN A 126 -5.27 27.25 21.59
N GLY A 127 -5.13 27.50 22.89
CA GLY A 127 -5.58 28.75 23.49
C GLY A 127 -4.71 29.93 23.07
N GLU A 128 -5.30 31.12 23.06
CA GLU A 128 -4.63 32.35 22.66
C GLU A 128 -4.02 33.08 23.85
N ARG A 129 -2.97 33.85 23.59
CA ARG A 129 -2.38 34.76 24.57
C ARG A 129 -2.71 36.19 24.20
N ILE A 130 -3.47 36.87 25.05
CA ILE A 130 -4.01 38.20 24.78
C ILE A 130 -3.40 39.17 25.79
N THR A 131 -2.83 40.28 25.30
CA THR A 131 -2.33 41.36 26.14
C THR A 131 -3.27 42.57 26.02
N VAL A 132 -3.86 42.99 27.14
CA VAL A 132 -4.71 44.19 27.22
C VAL A 132 -4.13 45.12 28.29
N ASN A 133 -3.83 46.36 27.92
CA ASN A 133 -3.27 47.39 28.82
C ASN A 133 -2.02 46.93 29.61
N GLY A 134 -1.15 46.12 29.00
CA GLY A 134 0.07 45.63 29.62
C GLY A 134 -0.08 44.39 30.51
N THR A 135 -1.30 43.91 30.73
CA THR A 135 -1.56 42.61 31.38
C THR A 135 -1.76 41.55 30.31
N THR A 136 -1.00 40.47 30.40
CA THR A 136 -1.12 39.31 29.50
C THR A 136 -1.90 38.21 30.18
N VAL A 137 -2.94 37.72 29.51
CA VAL A 137 -3.75 36.58 29.94
C VAL A 137 -3.57 35.47 28.91
N GLU A 138 -3.31 34.26 29.39
CA GLU A 138 -3.29 33.04 28.56
C GLU A 138 -4.62 32.33 28.71
N MET A 139 -5.27 32.07 27.58
CA MET A 139 -6.47 31.26 27.53
C MET A 139 -6.09 29.79 27.43
N GLU A 140 -6.83 28.91 28.10
CA GLU A 140 -6.66 27.46 27.95
C GLU A 140 -7.11 27.01 26.55
N GLY A 141 -6.41 26.02 26.00
CA GLY A 141 -6.87 25.35 24.79
C GLY A 141 -8.08 24.46 25.08
N ARG A 142 -8.80 24.09 24.02
CA ARG A 142 -10.03 23.30 24.15
C ARG A 142 -10.17 22.31 23.00
N TRP A 143 -10.82 21.20 23.30
CA TRP A 143 -11.32 20.29 22.27
C TRP A 143 -12.58 20.87 21.66
N VAL A 144 -12.62 20.95 20.34
CA VAL A 144 -13.80 21.37 19.59
C VAL A 144 -14.21 20.26 18.65
N ASP A 145 -15.52 20.10 18.52
CA ASP A 145 -16.10 19.23 17.52
C ASP A 145 -16.09 19.96 16.18
N VAL A 146 -15.36 19.42 15.21
CA VAL A 146 -15.32 19.87 13.82
C VAL A 146 -16.05 18.86 12.96
N ILE A 147 -16.83 19.36 11.99
CA ILE A 147 -17.45 18.53 10.97
C ILE A 147 -16.59 18.62 9.72
N ASP A 148 -15.95 17.51 9.36
CA ASP A 148 -15.17 17.38 8.14
C ASP A 148 -15.98 16.68 7.06
N VAL A 149 -15.86 17.13 5.80
CA VAL A 149 -16.34 16.39 4.63
C VAL A 149 -15.23 15.43 4.19
N VAL A 150 -15.39 14.14 4.45
CA VAL A 150 -14.47 13.11 3.98
C VAL A 150 -14.97 12.54 2.67
N THR A 151 -14.11 12.52 1.65
CA THR A 151 -14.41 11.91 0.36
C THR A 151 -13.76 10.54 0.24
N HIS A 152 -14.56 9.50 0.08
CA HIS A 152 -14.12 8.14 -0.18
C HIS A 152 -14.21 7.84 -1.68
N THR A 153 -13.12 7.39 -2.29
CA THR A 153 -13.11 6.98 -3.70
C THR A 153 -12.88 5.48 -3.78
N TYR A 154 -13.90 4.75 -4.23
CA TYR A 154 -13.90 3.30 -4.31
C TYR A 154 -13.42 2.82 -5.67
N HIS A 155 -12.70 1.71 -5.64
CA HIS A 155 -12.22 1.03 -6.82
C HIS A 155 -12.50 -0.46 -6.72
N ASP A 156 -12.89 -1.05 -7.84
CA ASP A 156 -12.87 -2.49 -8.03
C ASP A 156 -11.45 -2.94 -8.32
N TYR A 157 -10.99 -3.93 -7.56
CA TYR A 157 -9.69 -4.56 -7.71
C TYR A 157 -9.87 -6.03 -8.04
N ARG A 158 -9.03 -6.49 -8.97
CA ARG A 158 -8.93 -7.91 -9.29
C ARG A 158 -7.49 -8.29 -9.56
N THR A 159 -7.05 -9.36 -8.92
CA THR A 159 -5.71 -9.91 -9.10
C THR A 159 -5.76 -11.41 -9.31
N THR A 160 -4.89 -11.89 -10.20
CA THR A 160 -4.69 -13.32 -10.41
C THR A 160 -3.21 -13.61 -10.40
N PHE A 161 -2.80 -14.58 -9.60
CA PHE A 161 -1.42 -15.01 -9.45
C PHE A 161 -1.18 -16.23 -10.33
N LEU A 162 -0.17 -16.15 -11.18
CA LEU A 162 0.20 -17.22 -12.10
C LEU A 162 1.66 -17.64 -11.93
N ARG A 163 1.94 -18.86 -12.33
CA ARG A 163 3.29 -19.44 -12.45
C ARG A 163 3.37 -20.20 -13.76
N THR A 164 4.56 -20.29 -14.36
CA THR A 164 4.77 -21.25 -15.45
C THR A 164 4.51 -22.67 -14.93
N GLY A 165 3.71 -23.45 -15.66
CA GLY A 165 3.52 -24.87 -15.37
C GLY A 165 4.87 -25.58 -15.50
N ARG A 166 5.21 -26.40 -14.51
CA ARG A 166 6.38 -27.28 -14.63
C ARG A 166 5.90 -28.56 -15.30
N GLU A 167 6.46 -28.88 -16.46
CA GLU A 167 6.32 -30.21 -17.08
C GLU A 167 6.83 -31.31 -16.15
#